data_AF-A0A952FWA0-F1
#
_entry.id   AF-A0A952FWA0-F1
#
_cell.length_a   1.000
_cell.length_b   1.000
_cell.length_c   1.000
_cell.angle_alpha   90.00
_cell.angle_beta   90.00
_cell.angle_gamma   90.00
#
_symmetry.space_group_name_H-M   'P 1'
#
loop_
_entity.id
_entity.type
_entity.pdbx_description
1 polymer ?
#
loop_
_entity_poly.entity_id
_entity_poly.type
_entity_poly.pdbx_seq_one_letter_code
_entity_poly.pdbx_strand_id
1 'polypeptide(L)' 'ADHIRVTEADLANGLLSIGLKLEVPEAKKAKQIAIKTSEASTPTLQAAE' A
#
# COMPACT_ATOMS: atom_id res chain seq x y z
N ALA A 1 -6.75 -3.00 13.18
CA ALA A 1 -8.03 -3.64 12.82
C ALA A 1 -8.31 -3.29 11.37
N ASP A 2 -8.56 -4.29 10.54
CA ASP A 2 -8.90 -4.09 9.15
C ASP A 2 -10.29 -3.47 9.02
N HIS A 3 -10.42 -2.41 8.24
CA HIS A 3 -11.70 -1.76 8.00
C HIS A 3 -12.41 -2.55 6.90
N ILE A 4 -13.50 -3.24 7.26
CA ILE A 4 -14.26 -4.09 6.35
C ILE A 4 -15.67 -3.49 6.24
N ARG A 5 -16.18 -3.33 5.02
CA ARG A 5 -17.55 -2.89 4.77
C ARG A 5 -18.42 -4.02 4.25
N VAL A 6 -19.67 -4.02 4.67
CA VAL A 6 -20.71 -4.91 4.12
C VAL A 6 -21.20 -4.30 2.81
N THR A 7 -21.19 -5.10 1.75
CA THR A 7 -21.70 -4.67 0.43
C THR A 7 -23.11 -5.18 0.19
N GLU A 8 -23.37 -6.43 0.57
CA GLU A 8 -24.62 -7.12 0.28
C GLU A 8 -24.97 -8.07 1.43
N ALA A 9 -26.27 -8.28 1.64
CA ALA A 9 -26.79 -9.26 2.58
C ALA A 9 -28.02 -9.92 1.97
N ASP A 10 -28.01 -11.25 1.90
CA ASP A 10 -29.12 -12.05 1.40
C ASP A 10 -29.45 -13.18 2.37
N LEU A 11 -30.75 -13.45 2.53
CA LEU A 11 -31.27 -14.49 3.41
C LEU A 11 -32.14 -15.44 2.58
N ALA A 12 -31.58 -16.60 2.26
CA ALA A 12 -32.25 -17.62 1.46
C ALA A 12 -32.09 -18.99 2.11
N ASN A 13 -33.16 -19.80 2.11
CA ASN A 13 -33.16 -21.17 2.65
C ASN A 13 -32.63 -21.28 4.09
N GLY A 14 -32.83 -20.25 4.92
CA GLY A 14 -32.34 -20.20 6.30
C GLY A 14 -30.83 -19.93 6.45
N LEU A 15 -30.13 -19.65 5.35
CA LEU A 15 -28.72 -19.25 5.35
C LEU A 15 -28.59 -17.76 5.05
N LEU A 16 -27.91 -17.05 5.96
CA LEU A 16 -27.55 -15.65 5.79
C LEU A 16 -26.18 -15.58 5.09
N SER A 17 -26.17 -15.02 3.89
CA SER A 17 -24.95 -14.74 3.13
C SER A 17 -24.64 -13.25 3.19
N ILE A 18 -23.42 -12.89 3.62
CA ILE A 18 -22.99 -11.50 3.75
C ILE A 18 -21.76 -11.27 2.88
N GLY A 19 -21.87 -10.38 1.90
CA GLY A 19 -20.75 -9.92 1.09
C GLY A 19 -19.93 -8.90 1.88
N LEU A 20 -18.64 -9.18 2.08
CA LEU A 20 -17.71 -8.29 2.77
C LEU A 20 -16.63 -7.82 1.80
N LYS A 21 -16.35 -6.52 1.82
CA LYS A 21 -15.25 -5.91 1.07
C LYS A 21 -14.24 -5.31 2.03
N LEU A 22 -12.98 -5.71 1.87
CA LEU A 22 -11.87 -5.13 2.61
C LEU A 22 -11.57 -3.73 2.04
N GLU A 23 -11.72 -2.69 2.86
CA GLU A 23 -11.28 -1.35 2.48
C GLU A 23 -9.80 -1.19 2.82
N VAL A 24 -8.97 -1.08 1.79
CA VAL A 24 -7.57 -0.71 1.97
C VAL A 24 -7.53 0.82 2.14
N PRO A 25 -7.12 1.35 3.30
CA PRO A 25 -7.06 2.79 3.50
C PRO A 25 -6.08 3.44 2.53
N GLU A 26 -6.44 4.61 1.98
CA GLU A 26 -5.62 5.40 1.04
C GLU A 26 -4.20 5.68 1.53
N ALA A 27 -3.96 5.63 2.84
CA ALA A 27 -2.63 5.75 3.44
C ALA A 27 -1.63 4.64 3.03
N LYS A 28 -2.10 3.57 2.37
CA LYS A 28 -1.26 2.51 1.77
C LYS A 28 -0.88 2.79 0.31
N LYS A 29 -1.29 3.92 -0.28
CA LYS A 29 -0.77 4.33 -1.60
C LYS A 29 0.73 4.58 -1.46
N ALA A 30 1.51 4.01 -2.37
CA ALA A 30 2.94 4.25 -2.44
C ALA A 30 3.17 5.76 -2.59
N LYS A 31 3.84 6.38 -1.61
CA LYS A 31 4.27 7.77 -1.71
C LYS A 31 5.58 7.81 -2.49
N GLN A 32 5.62 8.59 -3.56
CA GLN A 32 6.86 8.84 -4.29
C GLN A 32 7.79 9.68 -3.41
N ILE A 33 8.96 9.14 -3.06
CA ILE A 33 10.02 9.88 -2.35
C ILE A 33 10.98 10.41 -3.40
N ALA A 34 11.08 11.73 -3.52
CA ALA A 34 12.07 12.36 -4.40
C ALA A 34 13.48 12.08 -3.86
N ILE A 35 14.34 11.46 -4.67
CA ILE A 35 15.77 11.34 -4.37
C ILE A 35 16.37 12.73 -4.57
N LYS A 36 16.57 13.47 -3.48
CA LYS A 36 17.37 14.68 -3.49
C LYS A 36 18.83 14.26 -3.41
N THR A 37 19.53 14.26 -4.54
CA THR A 37 20.99 14.29 -4.55
C THR A 37 21.41 15.64 -3.97
N SER A 38 21.60 15.71 -2.65
CA SER A 38 22.53 16.71 -2.12
C SER A 38 23.87 16.35 -2.76
N GLU A 39 24.59 17.32 -3.28
CA GLU A 39 25.94 17.18 -3.83
C GLU A 39 26.90 16.70 -2.73
N ALA A 40 26.76 15.44 -2.33
CA ALA A 40 27.71 14.74 -1.51
C ALA A 40 28.81 14.31 -2.49
N SER A 41 29.85 15.14 -2.50
CA SER A 41 31.12 14.97 -3.17
C SER A 41 31.47 13.49 -3.32
N THR A 42 31.31 12.95 -4.52
CA THR A 42 31.74 11.60 -4.84
C THR A 42 33.28 11.59 -4.80
N PRO A 43 33.94 10.87 -3.88
CA PRO A 43 35.37 10.65 -4.01
C PRO A 43 35.57 9.74 -5.22
N THR A 44 36.17 10.29 -6.27
CA THR A 44 36.61 9.53 -7.44
C THR A 44 37.61 8.48 -6.97
N LEU A 45 37.23 7.21 -7.01
CA LEU A 45 38.14 6.10 -6.78
C LEU A 45 39.09 6.04 -7.97
N GLN A 46 40.31 6.52 -7.76
CA GLN A 46 41.38 6.52 -8.75
C GLN A 46 42.01 5.12 -8.74
N ALA A 47 41.85 4.38 -9.84
CA ALA A 47 42.58 3.15 -10.08
C ALA A 47 44.07 3.51 -10.22
N ALA A 48 44.89 2.96 -9.34
CA ALA A 48 46.34 3.07 -9.40
C ALA A 48 46.88 2.13 -10.50
N GLU A 49 47.74 2.69 -11.34
CA GLU A 49 48.60 1.99 -12.32
C GLU A 49 49.70 1.20 -11.60
#